data_AF-A0A1I0BZ61-F1
#
_entry.id   AF-A0A1I0BZ61-F1
#
_cell.length_a   1.000
_cell.length_b   1.000
_cell.length_c   1.000
_cell.angle_alpha   90.00
_cell.angle_beta   90.00
_cell.angle_gamma   90.00
#
_symmetry.space_group_name_H-M   'P 1'
#
loop_
_entity.id
_entity.type
_entity.pdbx_description
1 polymer ?
#
loop_
_entity_poly.entity_id
_entity_poly.type
_entity_poly.pdbx_seq_one_letter_code
_entity_poly.pdbx_strand_id
1 'polypeptide(L)'
;MMKSALKLYHQLMKKGWIDRDDDGVLWGFVEDSEARDELDQMGAELGFEIIPAQNRIYMVPTQDNDLFLKNNIDYRSDIKAGNDVRTRDLYLLNYLAIYILYIFFKGEGAETLVRDFITKEQLIKEFTDHCIRVTQKGVDGEDKEEDFSDSFFMLAEDWLGKKEGDPSSRRVDDRYGIVNKILLKFRADDLFVEGEDGRVAPTKKTKDLMPYVLRKERAQMINAWIEGDKHATDK
;
A
#
# COMPACT_ATOMS: atom_id res chain seq x y z
N MET A 1 16.30 24.72 -18.22
CA MET A 1 15.53 23.53 -18.60
C MET A 1 16.15 22.89 -19.83
N MET A 2 17.16 22.08 -19.55
CA MET A 2 17.85 21.22 -20.46
C MET A 2 16.87 20.22 -21.09
N LYS A 3 17.08 19.89 -22.37
CA LYS A 3 16.23 18.95 -23.13
C LYS A 3 16.17 17.56 -22.49
N SER A 4 17.15 17.22 -21.65
CA SER A 4 17.27 15.93 -20.94
C SER A 4 16.30 15.82 -19.77
N ALA A 5 16.24 16.81 -18.87
CA ALA A 5 15.32 16.82 -17.73
C ALA A 5 13.85 16.74 -18.18
N LEU A 6 13.48 17.48 -19.24
CA LEU A 6 12.14 17.42 -19.81
C LEU A 6 11.79 16.04 -20.37
N LYS A 7 12.76 15.32 -20.95
CA LYS A 7 12.54 13.95 -21.44
C LYS A 7 12.35 12.97 -20.28
N LEU A 8 13.14 13.11 -19.21
CA LEU A 8 12.98 12.32 -17.99
C LEU A 8 11.59 12.54 -17.41
N TYR A 9 11.20 13.80 -17.20
CA TYR A 9 9.89 14.16 -16.70
C TYR A 9 8.76 13.59 -17.57
N HIS A 10 8.84 13.77 -18.89
CA HIS A 10 7.84 13.22 -19.82
C HIS A 10 7.69 11.70 -19.71
N GLN A 11 8.79 10.96 -19.51
CA GLN A 11 8.69 9.52 -19.34
C GLN A 11 8.11 9.14 -17.97
N LEU A 12 8.53 9.83 -16.91
CA LEU A 12 8.00 9.64 -15.56
C LEU A 12 6.50 9.92 -15.51
N MET A 13 6.01 10.93 -16.23
CA MET A 13 4.59 11.22 -16.37
C MET A 13 3.78 10.09 -17.02
N LYS A 14 4.40 9.28 -17.88
CA LYS A 14 3.73 8.17 -18.55
C LYS A 14 3.64 6.90 -17.71
N LYS A 15 4.74 6.53 -17.04
CA LYS A 15 4.87 5.24 -16.36
C LYS A 15 4.98 5.34 -14.84
N GLY A 16 5.33 6.52 -14.32
CA GLY A 16 5.69 6.74 -12.91
C GLY A 16 7.11 6.30 -12.55
N TRP A 17 7.86 5.71 -13.50
CA TRP A 17 9.22 5.21 -13.29
C TRP A 17 10.02 5.13 -14.59
N ILE A 18 11.34 5.08 -14.45
CA ILE A 18 12.30 4.77 -15.52
C ILE A 18 13.14 3.58 -15.05
N ASP A 19 13.28 2.56 -15.90
CA ASP A 19 14.11 1.38 -15.63
C ASP A 19 15.34 1.41 -16.55
N ARG A 20 16.51 1.13 -15.98
CA ARG A 20 17.78 1.06 -16.70
C ARG A 20 17.74 0.08 -17.88
N ASP A 21 17.03 -1.03 -17.68
CA ASP A 21 16.99 -2.13 -18.64
C ASP A 21 15.99 -1.85 -19.79
N ASP A 22 15.08 -0.88 -19.64
CA ASP A 22 14.10 -0.48 -20.66
C ASP A 22 14.71 0.44 -21.74
N ASP A 23 15.51 1.43 -21.33
CA ASP A 23 16.07 2.47 -22.22
C ASP A 23 17.39 3.04 -21.68
N GLY A 24 18.51 2.51 -22.18
CA GLY A 24 19.85 2.93 -21.77
C GLY A 24 20.20 4.38 -22.14
N VAL A 25 19.59 4.95 -23.19
CA VAL A 25 19.82 6.35 -23.56
C VAL A 25 19.12 7.28 -22.58
N LEU A 26 17.88 6.96 -22.23
CA LEU A 26 17.14 7.69 -21.21
C LEU A 26 17.79 7.55 -19.83
N TRP A 27 18.29 6.36 -19.50
CA TRP A 27 19.05 6.13 -18.27
C TRP A 27 20.34 6.96 -18.20
N GLY A 28 21.01 7.18 -19.35
CA GLY A 28 22.14 8.11 -19.42
C GLY A 28 21.80 9.54 -18.96
N PHE A 29 20.54 9.99 -19.12
CA PHE A 29 20.09 11.26 -18.55
C PHE A 29 19.78 11.18 -17.05
N VAL A 30 19.43 10.01 -16.52
CA VAL A 30 19.28 9.80 -15.08
C VAL A 30 20.62 9.92 -14.36
N GLU A 31 21.70 9.45 -15.00
CA GLU A 31 23.09 9.51 -14.49
C GLU A 31 23.75 10.89 -14.71
N ASP A 32 23.13 11.79 -15.49
CA ASP A 32 23.57 13.17 -15.68
C ASP A 32 23.12 14.05 -14.51
N SER A 33 24.08 14.54 -13.72
CA SER A 33 23.81 15.35 -12.53
C SER A 33 23.04 16.64 -12.83
N GLU A 34 23.32 17.30 -13.94
CA GLU A 34 22.62 18.55 -14.29
C GLU A 34 21.16 18.27 -14.66
N ALA A 35 20.91 17.21 -15.42
CA ALA A 35 19.55 16.78 -15.73
C ALA A 35 18.78 16.32 -14.49
N ARG A 36 19.47 15.68 -13.54
CA ARG A 36 18.89 15.21 -12.27
C ARG A 36 18.55 16.37 -11.34
N ASP A 37 19.45 17.34 -11.18
CA ASP A 37 19.26 18.53 -10.36
C ASP A 37 18.10 19.39 -10.88
N GLU A 38 18.00 19.59 -12.20
CA GLU A 38 16.86 20.27 -12.80
C GLU A 38 15.54 19.51 -12.55
N LEU A 39 15.55 18.18 -12.66
CA LEU A 39 14.36 17.37 -12.39
C LEU A 39 13.92 17.44 -10.92
N ASP A 40 14.87 17.52 -9.98
CA ASP A 40 14.56 17.70 -8.55
C ASP A 40 14.01 19.10 -8.25
N GLN A 41 14.52 20.15 -8.92
CA GLN A 41 13.94 21.50 -8.83
C GLN A 41 12.49 21.52 -9.34
N MET A 42 12.23 20.86 -10.49
CA MET A 42 10.86 20.68 -10.99
C MET A 42 9.99 19.92 -9.98
N GLY A 43 10.53 18.90 -9.33
CA GLY A 43 9.85 18.14 -8.28
C GLY A 43 9.43 19.01 -7.09
N ALA A 44 10.31 19.90 -6.65
CA ALA A 44 10.01 20.84 -5.56
C ALA A 44 8.88 21.82 -5.93
N GLU A 45 8.81 22.28 -7.18
CA GLU A 45 7.76 23.18 -7.65
C GLU A 45 6.42 22.46 -7.93
N LEU A 46 6.48 21.24 -8.44
CA LEU A 46 5.31 20.47 -8.90
C LEU A 46 4.82 19.43 -7.88
N GLY A 47 5.46 19.35 -6.71
CA GLY A 47 5.05 18.47 -5.61
C GLY A 47 5.34 16.99 -5.88
N PHE A 48 6.52 16.63 -6.34
CA PHE A 48 6.95 15.22 -6.42
C PHE A 48 8.41 15.04 -6.02
N GLU A 49 8.73 13.84 -5.55
CA GLU A 49 10.10 13.41 -5.26
C GLU A 49 10.50 12.31 -6.22
N ILE A 50 11.79 12.26 -6.55
CA ILE A 50 12.35 11.16 -7.32
C ILE A 50 13.08 10.22 -6.37
N ILE A 51 12.60 8.99 -6.29
CA ILE A 51 13.14 7.95 -5.42
C ILE A 51 14.00 6.99 -6.26
N PRO A 52 15.32 6.91 -5.99
CA PRO A 52 16.17 5.92 -6.64
C PRO A 52 15.96 4.54 -6.03
N ALA A 53 15.99 3.52 -6.87
CA ALA A 53 16.12 2.10 -6.54
C ALA A 53 17.23 1.52 -7.43
N GLN A 54 17.65 0.27 -7.18
CA GLN A 54 18.88 -0.28 -7.78
C GLN A 54 18.97 -0.11 -9.32
N ASN A 55 17.91 -0.44 -10.06
CA ASN A 55 17.83 -0.30 -11.52
C ASN A 55 16.67 0.60 -11.96
N ARG A 56 16.08 1.38 -11.04
CA ARG A 56 14.91 2.21 -11.34
C ARG A 56 14.99 3.56 -10.65
N ILE A 57 14.35 4.56 -11.25
CA ILE A 57 13.92 5.74 -10.51
C ILE A 57 12.40 5.83 -10.57
N TYR A 58 11.79 6.30 -9.48
CA TYR A 58 10.35 6.45 -9.34
C TYR A 58 9.99 7.92 -9.12
N MET A 59 8.92 8.38 -9.75
CA MET A 59 8.30 9.66 -9.41
C MET A 59 7.19 9.41 -8.39
N VAL A 60 7.35 9.97 -7.19
CA VAL A 60 6.42 9.80 -6.07
C VAL A 60 5.83 11.16 -5.72
N PRO A 61 4.50 11.35 -5.90
CA PRO A 61 3.84 12.59 -5.49
C PRO A 61 3.99 12.85 -3.99
N THR A 62 4.21 14.10 -3.61
CA THR A 62 4.15 14.52 -2.20
C THR A 62 2.69 14.70 -1.76
N GLN A 63 2.47 14.94 -0.46
CA GLN A 63 1.13 15.20 0.07
C GLN A 63 0.51 16.52 -0.43
N ASP A 64 1.34 17.44 -0.92
CA ASP A 64 0.91 18.73 -1.45
C ASP A 64 0.62 18.68 -2.96
N ASN A 65 0.77 17.51 -3.59
CA ASN A 65 0.55 17.35 -5.02
C ASN A 65 -0.94 17.39 -5.38
N ASP A 66 -1.39 18.31 -6.22
CA ASP A 66 -2.79 18.44 -6.62
C ASP A 66 -3.17 17.63 -7.87
N LEU A 67 -2.18 17.06 -8.58
CA LEU A 67 -2.38 16.39 -9.87
C LEU A 67 -2.52 14.87 -9.78
N PHE A 68 -1.79 14.23 -8.87
CA PHE A 68 -1.68 12.77 -8.78
C PHE A 68 -2.35 12.16 -7.55
N LEU A 69 -2.84 13.00 -6.62
CA LEU A 69 -3.58 12.50 -5.46
C LEU A 69 -4.94 11.94 -5.89
N LYS A 70 -5.20 10.71 -5.48
CA LYS A 70 -6.48 10.03 -5.69
C LYS A 70 -7.44 10.36 -4.56
N ASN A 71 -8.64 10.78 -4.90
CA ASN A 71 -9.74 10.96 -3.95
C ASN A 71 -10.66 9.72 -3.91
N ASN A 72 -11.74 9.78 -3.14
CA ASN A 72 -12.69 8.66 -3.02
C ASN A 72 -13.38 8.28 -4.35
N ILE A 73 -13.52 9.20 -5.30
CA ILE A 73 -14.07 8.92 -6.64
C ILE A 73 -13.08 8.04 -7.41
N ASP A 74 -11.80 8.39 -7.40
CA ASP A 74 -10.75 7.61 -8.06
C ASP A 74 -10.61 6.21 -7.42
N TYR A 75 -10.62 6.15 -6.08
CA TYR A 75 -10.59 4.88 -5.35
C TYR A 75 -11.76 3.98 -5.75
N ARG A 76 -12.98 4.54 -5.80
CA ARG A 76 -14.19 3.81 -6.20
C ARG A 76 -14.10 3.29 -7.64
N SER A 77 -13.50 4.06 -8.54
CA SER A 77 -13.23 3.66 -9.91
C SER A 77 -12.28 2.44 -9.96
N ASP A 78 -11.16 2.51 -9.24
CA ASP A 78 -10.15 1.45 -9.20
C ASP A 78 -10.72 0.10 -8.73
N ILE A 79 -11.61 0.12 -7.73
CA ILE A 79 -12.24 -1.11 -7.18
C ILE A 79 -13.53 -1.52 -7.91
N LYS A 80 -13.92 -0.80 -8.96
CA LYS A 80 -15.19 -0.98 -9.68
C LYS A 80 -16.37 -1.00 -8.70
N ALA A 81 -16.46 0.02 -7.85
CA ALA A 81 -17.49 0.13 -6.84
C ALA A 81 -18.88 0.30 -7.46
N GLY A 82 -19.85 -0.47 -6.98
CA GLY A 82 -21.27 -0.19 -7.20
C GLY A 82 -21.82 0.79 -6.17
N ASN A 83 -23.09 1.14 -6.31
CA ASN A 83 -23.81 2.02 -5.37
C ASN A 83 -23.98 1.40 -3.97
N ASP A 84 -23.80 0.09 -3.85
CA ASP A 84 -23.83 -0.68 -2.61
C ASP A 84 -22.62 -0.41 -1.70
N VAL A 85 -21.51 0.06 -2.26
CA VAL A 85 -20.27 0.33 -1.52
C VAL A 85 -20.37 1.66 -0.78
N ARG A 86 -20.38 1.61 0.55
CA ARG A 86 -20.46 2.79 1.42
C ARG A 86 -19.05 3.27 1.79
N THR A 87 -18.95 4.48 2.35
CA THR A 87 -17.66 5.03 2.79
C THR A 87 -16.97 4.14 3.84
N ARG A 88 -17.75 3.51 4.73
CA ARG A 88 -17.21 2.56 5.73
C ARG A 88 -16.53 1.36 5.07
N ASP A 89 -17.04 0.87 3.95
CA ASP A 89 -16.42 -0.23 3.20
C ASP A 89 -15.08 0.18 2.59
N LEU A 90 -14.93 1.47 2.19
CA LEU A 90 -13.64 2.01 1.75
C LEU A 90 -12.62 2.05 2.88
N TYR A 91 -13.05 2.40 4.10
CA TYR A 91 -12.18 2.36 5.27
C TYR A 91 -11.76 0.94 5.63
N LEU A 92 -12.67 -0.03 5.51
CA LEU A 92 -12.32 -1.45 5.70
C LEU A 92 -11.32 -1.93 4.64
N LEU A 93 -11.49 -1.53 3.36
CA LEU A 93 -10.52 -1.83 2.30
C LEU A 93 -9.15 -1.21 2.62
N ASN A 94 -9.09 0.02 3.12
CA ASN A 94 -7.83 0.65 3.54
C ASN A 94 -7.18 -0.05 4.73
N TYR A 95 -7.97 -0.49 5.72
CA TYR A 95 -7.47 -1.30 6.82
C TYR A 95 -6.85 -2.61 6.31
N LEU A 96 -7.57 -3.34 5.45
CA LEU A 96 -7.03 -4.54 4.83
C LEU A 96 -5.78 -4.25 3.99
N ALA A 97 -5.72 -3.11 3.29
CA ALA A 97 -4.55 -2.69 2.52
C ALA A 97 -3.32 -2.54 3.42
N ILE A 98 -3.46 -1.83 4.54
CA ILE A 98 -2.40 -1.63 5.54
C ILE A 98 -1.95 -2.99 6.10
N TYR A 99 -2.91 -3.87 6.42
CA TYR A 99 -2.60 -5.20 6.91
C TYR A 99 -1.83 -6.04 5.89
N ILE A 100 -2.21 -6.00 4.60
CA ILE A 100 -1.48 -6.69 3.52
C ILE A 100 -0.06 -6.15 3.42
N LEU A 101 0.13 -4.82 3.44
CA LEU A 101 1.47 -4.24 3.43
C LEU A 101 2.30 -4.71 4.64
N TYR A 102 1.70 -4.75 5.83
CA TYR A 102 2.37 -5.24 7.04
C TYR A 102 2.83 -6.70 6.92
N ILE A 103 1.95 -7.64 6.53
CA ILE A 103 2.33 -9.07 6.51
C ILE A 103 3.44 -9.39 5.50
N PHE A 104 3.62 -8.53 4.48
CA PHE A 104 4.71 -8.63 3.53
C PHE A 104 5.97 -7.87 3.98
N PHE A 105 5.83 -6.70 4.62
CA PHE A 105 6.92 -5.74 4.82
C PHE A 105 7.25 -5.40 6.29
N LYS A 106 6.90 -6.27 7.24
CA LYS A 106 7.19 -6.08 8.67
C LYS A 106 8.64 -6.37 9.10
N GLY A 107 9.54 -6.68 8.17
CA GLY A 107 10.95 -6.93 8.48
C GLY A 107 11.67 -5.66 8.98
N GLU A 108 12.76 -5.85 9.70
CA GLU A 108 13.59 -4.75 10.23
C GLU A 108 14.90 -4.61 9.45
N GLY A 109 15.48 -3.40 9.46
CA GLY A 109 16.78 -3.14 8.86
C GLY A 109 16.75 -3.15 7.33
N ALA A 110 17.68 -3.86 6.70
CA ALA A 110 17.84 -3.88 5.23
C ALA A 110 16.87 -4.84 4.52
N GLU A 111 16.26 -5.79 5.24
CA GLU A 111 15.36 -6.79 4.69
C GLU A 111 13.93 -6.58 5.21
N THR A 112 13.22 -5.63 4.60
CA THR A 112 11.83 -5.33 4.98
C THR A 112 10.85 -6.41 4.53
N LEU A 113 11.11 -7.06 3.38
CA LEU A 113 10.27 -8.10 2.81
C LEU A 113 10.46 -9.43 3.56
N VAL A 114 9.40 -9.96 4.17
CA VAL A 114 9.43 -11.21 4.97
C VAL A 114 8.57 -12.33 4.40
N ARG A 115 7.87 -12.07 3.29
CA ARG A 115 6.96 -13.02 2.65
C ARG A 115 6.95 -12.79 1.15
N ASP A 116 7.01 -13.86 0.37
CA ASP A 116 7.02 -13.77 -1.10
C ASP A 116 5.61 -13.73 -1.70
N PHE A 117 4.68 -14.49 -1.13
CA PHE A 117 3.30 -14.55 -1.60
C PHE A 117 2.33 -14.99 -0.50
N ILE A 118 1.03 -14.82 -0.77
CA ILE A 118 -0.09 -15.35 0.03
C ILE A 118 -1.24 -15.76 -0.89
N THR A 119 -2.04 -16.75 -0.52
CA THR A 119 -3.32 -17.02 -1.22
C THR A 119 -4.47 -16.20 -0.62
N LYS A 120 -5.59 -16.07 -1.33
CA LYS A 120 -6.77 -15.38 -0.79
C LYS A 120 -7.33 -16.06 0.45
N GLU A 121 -7.35 -17.40 0.49
CA GLU A 121 -7.82 -18.16 1.65
C GLU A 121 -6.96 -17.85 2.89
N GLN A 122 -5.63 -17.87 2.72
CA GLN A 122 -4.69 -17.55 3.79
C GLN A 122 -4.86 -16.10 4.27
N LEU A 123 -5.01 -15.15 3.35
CA LEU A 123 -5.21 -13.74 3.68
C LEU A 123 -6.50 -13.54 4.49
N ILE A 124 -7.61 -14.14 4.05
CA ILE A 124 -8.89 -14.07 4.76
C ILE A 124 -8.75 -14.65 6.17
N LYS A 125 -8.10 -15.82 6.29
CA LYS A 125 -7.88 -16.46 7.58
C LYS A 125 -7.04 -15.59 8.51
N GLU A 126 -5.86 -15.16 8.06
CA GLU A 126 -4.93 -14.37 8.89
C GLU A 126 -5.52 -13.01 9.30
N PHE A 127 -6.21 -12.32 8.38
CA PHE A 127 -6.88 -11.06 8.69
C PHE A 127 -8.06 -11.25 9.64
N THR A 128 -8.83 -12.33 9.49
CA THR A 128 -9.90 -12.68 10.45
C THR A 128 -9.32 -12.94 11.84
N ASP A 129 -8.26 -13.73 11.95
CA ASP A 129 -7.58 -14.00 13.21
C ASP A 129 -7.06 -12.70 13.85
N HIS A 130 -6.56 -11.75 13.05
CA HIS A 130 -6.18 -10.42 13.51
C HIS A 130 -7.37 -9.61 14.03
N CYS A 131 -8.48 -9.53 13.27
CA CYS A 131 -9.69 -8.82 13.70
C CYS A 131 -10.27 -9.39 15.00
N ILE A 132 -10.24 -10.71 15.20
CA ILE A 132 -10.65 -11.35 16.47
C ILE A 132 -9.79 -10.85 17.64
N ARG A 133 -8.47 -10.77 17.47
CA ARG A 133 -7.57 -10.26 18.53
C ARG A 133 -7.84 -8.78 18.84
N VAL A 134 -8.07 -7.97 17.81
CA VAL A 134 -8.38 -6.54 17.97
C VAL A 134 -9.68 -6.35 18.75
N THR A 135 -10.72 -7.15 18.46
CA THR A 135 -12.00 -7.05 19.17
C THR A 135 -11.96 -7.63 20.58
N GLN A 136 -11.23 -8.71 20.83
CA GLN A 136 -11.02 -9.24 22.18
C GLN A 136 -10.32 -8.24 23.11
N LYS A 137 -9.26 -7.58 22.64
CA LYS A 137 -8.57 -6.51 23.40
C LYS A 137 -9.46 -5.30 23.70
N GLY A 138 -10.54 -5.09 22.95
CA GLY A 138 -11.53 -4.05 23.24
C GLY A 138 -12.46 -4.38 24.41
N VAL A 139 -12.58 -5.65 24.79
CA VAL A 139 -13.47 -6.12 25.87
C VAL A 139 -12.76 -6.13 27.23
N ASP A 140 -11.43 -6.28 27.25
CA ASP A 140 -10.63 -6.49 28.47
C ASP A 140 -10.21 -5.20 29.22
N GLY A 141 -10.66 -4.01 28.79
CA GLY A 141 -10.74 -2.82 29.65
C GLY A 141 -9.43 -2.09 30.01
N GLU A 142 -8.37 -2.17 29.20
CA GLU A 142 -7.21 -1.29 29.37
C GLU A 142 -7.44 0.04 28.64
N ASP A 143 -7.35 1.15 29.40
CA ASP A 143 -7.51 2.54 28.96
C ASP A 143 -6.76 2.80 27.65
N LYS A 144 -7.51 2.95 26.55
CA LYS A 144 -6.91 3.20 25.23
C LYS A 144 -6.70 4.69 25.05
N GLU A 145 -5.47 5.06 24.69
CA GLU A 145 -5.18 6.34 24.06
C GLU A 145 -6.20 6.59 22.93
N GLU A 146 -7.05 7.58 23.16
CA GLU A 146 -8.19 7.98 22.33
C GLU A 146 -7.69 8.50 20.98
N ASP A 147 -8.01 7.78 19.91
CA ASP A 147 -8.55 8.32 18.64
C ASP A 147 -8.52 7.26 17.51
N PHE A 148 -7.47 6.42 17.45
CA PHE A 148 -7.32 5.45 16.35
C PHE A 148 -7.83 4.04 16.67
N SER A 149 -7.75 3.63 17.94
CA SER A 149 -8.05 2.26 18.35
C SER A 149 -9.53 1.89 18.19
N ASP A 150 -10.44 2.83 18.43
CA ASP A 150 -11.89 2.65 18.27
C ASP A 150 -12.30 2.56 16.80
N SER A 151 -11.66 3.33 15.92
CA SER A 151 -11.89 3.25 14.48
C SER A 151 -11.54 1.88 13.92
N PHE A 152 -10.39 1.31 14.31
CA PHE A 152 -10.00 -0.04 13.89
C PHE A 152 -10.84 -1.13 14.54
N PHE A 153 -11.26 -0.96 15.79
CA PHE A 153 -12.20 -1.88 16.45
C PHE A 153 -13.50 -2.00 15.67
N MET A 154 -14.15 -0.87 15.32
CA MET A 154 -15.38 -0.88 14.54
C MET A 154 -15.22 -1.53 13.16
N LEU A 155 -14.06 -1.32 12.50
CA LEU A 155 -13.77 -1.96 11.21
C LEU A 155 -13.50 -3.47 11.36
N ALA A 156 -12.85 -3.89 12.45
CA ALA A 156 -12.66 -5.29 12.77
C ALA A 156 -14.01 -5.99 13.04
N GLU A 157 -14.92 -5.37 13.79
CA GLU A 157 -16.29 -5.88 13.96
C GLU A 157 -17.04 -5.97 12.62
N ASP A 158 -16.92 -4.95 11.78
CA ASP A 158 -17.54 -4.96 10.44
C ASP A 158 -17.02 -6.13 9.59
N TRP A 159 -15.71 -6.41 9.61
CA TRP A 159 -15.12 -7.59 8.96
C TRP A 159 -15.66 -8.91 9.51
N LEU A 160 -15.73 -9.03 10.83
CA LEU A 160 -16.20 -10.25 11.49
C LEU A 160 -17.67 -10.54 11.19
N GLY A 161 -18.48 -9.50 11.00
CA GLY A 161 -19.87 -9.60 10.57
C GLY A 161 -20.09 -9.99 9.10
N LYS A 162 -19.05 -9.94 8.24
CA LYS A 162 -19.16 -10.35 6.83
C LYS A 162 -19.24 -11.87 6.70
N LYS A 163 -19.94 -12.33 5.65
CA LYS A 163 -19.96 -13.75 5.27
C LYS A 163 -18.63 -14.14 4.64
N GLU A 164 -18.19 -15.38 4.81
CA GLU A 164 -16.98 -15.87 4.13
C GLU A 164 -17.15 -15.84 2.62
N GLY A 165 -18.30 -16.33 2.12
CA GLY A 165 -18.76 -16.11 0.76
C GLY A 165 -18.10 -17.00 -0.30
N ASP A 166 -18.10 -16.54 -1.56
CA ASP A 166 -17.60 -17.28 -2.73
C ASP A 166 -16.30 -16.65 -3.27
N PRO A 167 -15.27 -17.44 -3.66
CA PRO A 167 -14.00 -16.92 -4.18
C PRO A 167 -14.10 -15.94 -5.36
N SER A 168 -15.16 -16.04 -6.16
CA SER A 168 -15.42 -15.16 -7.31
C SER A 168 -16.27 -13.92 -6.98
N SER A 169 -16.71 -13.79 -5.73
CA SER A 169 -17.59 -12.73 -5.28
C SER A 169 -17.00 -11.34 -5.51
N ARG A 170 -17.90 -10.38 -5.76
CA ARG A 170 -17.57 -8.96 -5.96
C ARG A 170 -18.32 -8.04 -5.00
N ARG A 171 -19.04 -8.61 -4.04
CA ARG A 171 -19.90 -7.87 -3.10
C ARG A 171 -19.12 -7.51 -1.83
N VAL A 172 -19.47 -6.39 -1.20
CA VAL A 172 -18.81 -5.94 0.05
C VAL A 172 -19.40 -6.54 1.32
N ASP A 173 -20.47 -7.34 1.22
CA ASP A 173 -21.05 -8.12 2.32
C ASP A 173 -20.34 -9.49 2.53
N ASP A 174 -19.29 -9.72 1.74
CA ASP A 174 -18.59 -10.99 1.54
C ASP A 174 -17.07 -10.75 1.63
N ARG A 175 -16.37 -11.57 2.42
CA ARG A 175 -14.92 -11.45 2.66
C ARG A 175 -14.11 -11.63 1.38
N TYR A 176 -14.46 -12.59 0.52
CA TYR A 176 -13.81 -12.73 -0.79
C TYR A 176 -14.07 -11.54 -1.68
N GLY A 177 -15.28 -10.97 -1.64
CA GLY A 177 -15.59 -9.79 -2.43
C GLY A 177 -14.80 -8.55 -2.00
N ILE A 178 -14.55 -8.38 -0.70
CA ILE A 178 -13.64 -7.34 -0.17
C ILE A 178 -12.20 -7.60 -0.63
N VAL A 179 -11.70 -8.84 -0.48
CA VAL A 179 -10.33 -9.21 -0.93
C VAL A 179 -10.16 -8.97 -2.42
N ASN A 180 -11.12 -9.41 -3.25
CA ASN A 180 -11.08 -9.19 -4.69
C ASN A 180 -11.08 -7.70 -5.04
N LYS A 181 -11.81 -6.86 -4.30
CA LYS A 181 -11.80 -5.40 -4.50
C LYS A 181 -10.46 -4.76 -4.12
N ILE A 182 -9.85 -5.14 -3.00
CA ILE A 182 -8.54 -4.56 -2.66
C ILE A 182 -7.46 -5.00 -3.64
N LEU A 183 -7.54 -6.22 -4.17
CA LEU A 183 -6.62 -6.69 -5.22
C LEU A 183 -6.81 -5.94 -6.54
N LEU A 184 -8.03 -5.50 -6.88
CA LEU A 184 -8.26 -4.59 -8.01
C LEU A 184 -7.57 -3.24 -7.78
N LYS A 185 -7.69 -2.68 -6.57
CA LYS A 185 -7.01 -1.43 -6.21
C LYS A 185 -5.49 -1.58 -6.34
N PHE A 186 -4.91 -2.62 -5.76
CA PHE A 186 -3.48 -2.87 -5.85
C PHE A 186 -3.01 -3.10 -7.28
N ARG A 187 -3.80 -3.77 -8.12
CA ARG A 187 -3.48 -3.91 -9.54
C ARG A 187 -3.49 -2.57 -10.27
N ALA A 188 -4.47 -1.71 -9.99
CA ALA A 188 -4.58 -0.39 -10.61
C ALA A 188 -3.39 0.52 -10.27
N ASP A 189 -2.78 0.34 -9.10
CA ASP A 189 -1.61 1.09 -8.66
C ASP A 189 -0.26 0.37 -8.92
N ASP A 190 -0.28 -0.81 -9.54
CA ASP A 190 0.89 -1.68 -9.77
C ASP A 190 1.61 -2.07 -8.47
N LEU A 191 0.85 -2.39 -7.42
CA LEU A 191 1.38 -2.74 -6.10
C LEU A 191 1.45 -4.25 -5.84
N PHE A 192 0.39 -4.98 -6.11
CA PHE A 192 0.32 -6.43 -5.97
C PHE A 192 -0.33 -7.04 -7.20
N VAL A 193 0.11 -8.25 -7.54
CA VAL A 193 -0.42 -9.05 -8.64
C VAL A 193 -0.85 -10.41 -8.13
N GLU A 194 -1.93 -10.93 -8.71
CA GLU A 194 -2.39 -12.30 -8.49
C GLU A 194 -1.98 -13.13 -9.71
N GLY A 195 -1.18 -14.17 -9.49
CA GLY A 195 -0.78 -15.13 -10.52
C GLY A 195 -1.89 -16.10 -10.88
N GLU A 196 -1.71 -16.86 -11.97
CA GLU A 196 -2.66 -17.89 -12.42
C GLU A 196 -2.83 -19.03 -11.39
N ASP A 197 -1.84 -19.21 -10.51
CA ASP A 197 -1.85 -20.16 -9.40
C ASP A 197 -2.55 -19.63 -8.14
N GLY A 198 -3.20 -18.45 -8.23
CA GLY A 198 -3.91 -17.82 -7.11
C GLY A 198 -3.00 -17.17 -6.07
N ARG A 199 -1.69 -17.09 -6.31
CA ARG A 199 -0.74 -16.44 -5.41
C ARG A 199 -0.74 -14.94 -5.63
N VAL A 200 -0.95 -14.20 -4.54
CA VAL A 200 -0.81 -12.74 -4.49
C VAL A 200 0.60 -12.40 -4.04
N ALA A 201 1.33 -11.61 -4.84
CA ALA A 201 2.70 -11.21 -4.56
C ALA A 201 2.95 -9.71 -4.84
N PRO A 202 3.85 -9.04 -4.11
CA PRO A 202 4.21 -7.65 -4.36
C PRO A 202 4.98 -7.53 -5.68
N THR A 203 4.68 -6.47 -6.43
CA THR A 203 5.42 -6.12 -7.65
C THR A 203 6.83 -5.62 -7.33
N LYS A 204 7.69 -5.50 -8.35
CA LYS A 204 8.98 -4.81 -8.22
C LYS A 204 8.81 -3.39 -7.67
N LYS A 205 7.77 -2.65 -8.12
CA LYS A 205 7.44 -1.31 -7.62
C LYS A 205 7.18 -1.29 -6.11
N THR A 206 6.40 -2.23 -5.59
CA THR A 206 6.16 -2.30 -4.14
C THR A 206 7.44 -2.61 -3.41
N LYS A 207 8.22 -3.61 -3.86
CA LYS A 207 9.49 -3.98 -3.22
C LYS A 207 10.47 -2.79 -3.19
N ASP A 208 10.56 -2.05 -4.28
CA ASP A 208 11.46 -0.89 -4.41
C ASP A 208 11.02 0.28 -3.52
N LEU A 209 9.71 0.55 -3.41
CA LEU A 209 9.18 1.72 -2.68
C LEU A 209 8.94 1.48 -1.20
N MET A 210 8.68 0.24 -0.76
CA MET A 210 8.34 -0.02 0.65
C MET A 210 9.41 0.41 1.66
N PRO A 211 10.72 0.24 1.42
CA PRO A 211 11.75 0.79 2.30
C PRO A 211 11.65 2.31 2.51
N TYR A 212 11.18 3.04 1.49
CA TYR A 212 11.00 4.49 1.54
C TYR A 212 9.68 4.90 2.22
N VAL A 213 8.60 4.15 1.99
CA VAL A 213 7.25 4.43 2.51
C VAL A 213 7.13 4.02 3.98
N LEU A 214 7.74 2.91 4.36
CA LEU A 214 7.76 2.35 5.72
C LEU A 214 9.04 2.77 6.46
N ARG A 215 9.32 4.08 6.50
CA ARG A 215 10.41 4.60 7.36
C ARG A 215 10.22 4.08 8.78
N LYS A 216 11.33 3.84 9.49
CA LYS A 216 11.39 3.15 10.80
C LYS A 216 10.24 3.51 11.74
N GLU A 217 9.90 4.78 11.88
CA GLU A 217 8.79 5.25 12.74
C GLU A 217 7.41 4.76 12.28
N ARG A 218 7.10 4.84 10.98
CA ARG A 218 5.82 4.36 10.42
C ARG A 218 5.72 2.83 10.47
N ALA A 219 6.83 2.14 10.19
CA ALA A 219 6.91 0.69 10.35
C ALA A 219 6.70 0.29 11.82
N GLN A 220 7.33 1.00 12.76
CA GLN A 220 7.16 0.79 14.20
C GLN A 220 5.73 1.07 14.66
N MET A 221 5.08 2.14 14.19
CA MET A 221 3.67 2.41 14.49
C MET A 221 2.74 1.30 13.98
N ILE A 222 2.93 0.88 12.72
CA ILE A 222 2.12 -0.19 12.12
C ILE A 222 2.39 -1.52 12.85
N ASN A 223 3.64 -1.83 13.16
CA ASN A 223 4.02 -3.04 13.90
C ASN A 223 3.46 -3.02 15.33
N ALA A 224 3.62 -1.92 16.06
CA ALA A 224 3.10 -1.75 17.42
C ALA A 224 1.57 -1.91 17.46
N TRP A 225 0.87 -1.33 16.49
CA TRP A 225 -0.58 -1.44 16.40
C TRP A 225 -1.04 -2.84 15.98
N ILE A 226 -0.40 -3.50 15.00
CA ILE A 226 -0.83 -4.82 14.50
C ILE A 226 -0.43 -5.95 15.46
N GLU A 227 0.78 -5.87 16.02
CA GLU A 227 1.28 -6.87 16.96
C GLU A 227 0.72 -6.65 18.36
N GLY A 228 0.43 -5.40 18.72
CA GLY A 228 -0.04 -4.97 20.02
C GLY A 228 0.95 -5.32 21.12
N ASP A 229 1.84 -4.38 21.47
CA ASP A 229 2.86 -4.45 22.54
C ASP A 229 3.03 -5.84 23.17
N LYS A 230 3.80 -6.70 22.48
CA LYS A 230 4.25 -7.99 23.03
C LYS A 230 5.27 -7.83 24.18
N HIS A 231 5.54 -6.61 24.64
CA HIS A 231 6.54 -6.32 25.67
C HIS A 231 5.97 -5.88 27.02
N ALA A 232 4.65 -5.89 27.20
CA ALA A 232 4.04 -5.61 28.52
C ALA A 232 4.01 -6.82 29.46
N THR A 233 4.48 -8.01 29.06
CA THR A 233 4.39 -9.25 29.86
C THR A 233 5.70 -9.78 30.44
N ASP A 234 6.81 -9.05 30.30
CA ASP A 234 8.09 -9.39 30.96
C ASP A 234 8.53 -8.30 31.95
N LYS A 235 7.68 -7.98 32.93
CA LYS A 235 8.09 -7.37 34.20
C LYS A 235 7.26 -7.88 35.37
#